data_AF-A0A841JJ97-F1
#
_entry.id   AF-A0A841JJ97-F1
#
_cell.length_a   1.000
_cell.length_b   1.000
_cell.length_c   1.000
_cell.angle_alpha   90.00
_cell.angle_beta   90.00
_cell.angle_gamma   90.00
#
_symmetry.space_group_name_H-M   'P 1'
#
loop_
_entity.id
_entity.type
_entity.pdbx_description
1 polymer ?
#
loop_
_entity_poly.entity_id
_entity_poly.type
_entity_poly.pdbx_seq_one_letter_code
_entity_poly.pdbx_strand_id
1 'polypeptide(L)'
;MTMLEATFEQQLNRYFTNCKWTQIGNEFQLQGPGLSYLGLDQNLNVNLAGFSEHKLSLADVADFHEAKDGYNLCFEDTWSLLFWLRYLKANPGVKKINIIHLDDHTDLMPPLLYKEQGEYFQVTDDKNVNFDDPESIAGFIREGSINLGSFIAPLIFFLDSVNIFHLRKELSPNGTTKQNLVESYINDFPYLDKDRISISVTDKNDKSAKGFYYRGNDMKSLIGEINGDPTFLHIDLDYFLNQFNGNFRNDNSANMITKIELEEEISSICAELSCVRSQIVDVTIATSPGFCPSSHWEFLISNFMERFNKI
;
A
#
# COMPACT_ATOMS: atom_id res chain seq x y z
N MET A 1 -6.06 7.18 -31.93
CA MET A 1 -7.36 7.29 -31.24
C MET A 1 -7.40 8.66 -30.59
N THR A 2 -8.19 9.57 -31.13
CA THR A 2 -8.26 11.00 -30.75
C THR A 2 -9.05 11.17 -29.45
N MET A 3 -8.70 12.16 -28.61
CA MET A 3 -9.23 12.42 -27.25
C MET A 3 -10.76 12.64 -27.13
N LEU A 4 -11.54 12.48 -28.20
CA LEU A 4 -12.96 12.89 -28.28
C LEU A 4 -13.98 11.77 -28.05
N GLU A 5 -13.57 10.51 -27.85
CA GLU A 5 -14.51 9.38 -27.72
C GLU A 5 -14.52 8.71 -26.34
N ALA A 6 -13.68 9.13 -25.40
CA ALA A 6 -13.69 8.55 -24.05
C ALA A 6 -14.79 9.20 -23.19
N THR A 7 -15.63 8.39 -22.55
CA THR A 7 -16.59 8.89 -21.55
C THR A 7 -15.84 9.62 -20.44
N PHE A 8 -16.46 10.59 -19.78
CA PHE A 8 -15.82 11.28 -18.66
C PHE A 8 -15.44 10.32 -17.53
N GLU A 9 -16.22 9.25 -17.32
CA GLU A 9 -15.85 8.13 -16.45
C GLU A 9 -14.56 7.43 -16.89
N GLN A 10 -14.37 7.17 -18.19
CA GLN A 10 -13.11 6.63 -18.71
C GLN A 10 -11.95 7.62 -18.55
N GLN A 11 -12.22 8.93 -18.56
CA GLN A 11 -11.20 9.93 -18.24
C GLN A 11 -10.87 9.87 -16.75
N LEU A 12 -11.86 9.88 -15.84
CA LEU A 12 -11.66 9.72 -14.40
C LEU A 12 -10.85 8.47 -14.06
N ASN A 13 -11.20 7.32 -14.63
CA ASN A 13 -10.46 6.07 -14.40
C ASN A 13 -9.03 6.06 -14.96
N ARG A 14 -8.67 6.99 -15.86
CA ARG A 14 -7.28 7.19 -16.30
C ARG A 14 -6.44 7.99 -15.30
N TYR A 15 -7.07 8.91 -14.58
CA TYR A 15 -6.40 9.79 -13.61
C TYR A 15 -6.47 9.27 -12.17
N PHE A 16 -7.53 8.54 -11.86
CA PHE A 16 -7.85 8.03 -10.54
C PHE A 16 -8.10 6.52 -10.64
N THR A 17 -6.99 5.77 -10.62
CA THR A 17 -7.02 4.30 -10.63
C THR A 17 -7.66 3.77 -9.36
N ASN A 18 -8.35 2.63 -9.47
CA ASN A 18 -8.97 1.94 -8.33
C ASN A 18 -9.99 2.80 -7.55
N CYS A 19 -10.65 3.74 -8.23
CA CYS A 19 -11.79 4.49 -7.72
C CYS A 19 -13.06 4.09 -8.48
N LYS A 20 -14.19 4.07 -7.79
CA LYS A 20 -15.52 3.91 -8.38
C LYS A 20 -16.19 5.27 -8.47
N TRP A 21 -16.67 5.62 -9.65
CA TRP A 21 -17.36 6.89 -9.90
C TRP A 21 -18.82 6.64 -10.28
N THR A 22 -19.69 7.60 -10.00
CA THR A 22 -21.05 7.61 -10.52
C THR A 22 -21.40 9.00 -11.01
N GLN A 23 -22.03 9.08 -12.18
CA GLN A 23 -22.51 10.33 -12.73
C GLN A 23 -23.92 10.63 -12.20
N ILE A 24 -24.11 11.80 -11.61
CA ILE A 24 -25.43 12.31 -11.19
C ILE A 24 -25.65 13.64 -11.90
N GLY A 25 -26.49 13.63 -12.94
CA GLY A 25 -26.67 14.80 -13.80
C GLY A 25 -25.36 15.14 -14.54
N ASN A 26 -24.82 16.33 -14.25
CA ASN A 26 -23.55 16.81 -14.83
C ASN A 26 -22.36 16.66 -13.86
N GLU A 27 -22.57 16.05 -12.69
CA GLU A 27 -21.55 15.87 -11.66
C GLU A 27 -21.10 14.42 -11.59
N PHE A 28 -19.86 14.20 -11.16
CA PHE A 28 -19.33 12.88 -10.84
C PHE A 28 -19.04 12.80 -9.36
N GLN A 29 -19.51 11.74 -8.74
CA GLN A 29 -19.31 11.47 -7.32
C GLN A 29 -18.41 10.26 -7.17
N LEU A 30 -17.41 10.40 -6.31
CA LEU A 30 -16.60 9.30 -5.84
C LEU A 30 -17.46 8.41 -4.93
N GLN A 31 -17.50 7.11 -5.21
CA GLN A 31 -18.37 6.13 -4.53
C GLN A 31 -17.58 5.12 -3.69
N GLY A 32 -16.26 5.25 -3.62
CA GLY A 32 -15.39 4.30 -2.95
C GLY A 32 -14.31 3.69 -3.84
N PRO A 33 -13.60 2.67 -3.36
CA PRO A 33 -12.61 1.94 -4.14
C PRO A 33 -13.26 1.16 -5.28
N GLY A 34 -12.51 1.00 -6.36
CA GLY A 34 -12.88 0.15 -7.50
C GLY A 34 -12.54 -1.30 -7.21
N LEU A 35 -13.55 -2.16 -7.07
CA LEU A 35 -13.37 -3.57 -6.66
C LEU A 35 -13.55 -4.58 -7.81
N SER A 36 -13.31 -4.16 -9.05
CA SER A 36 -13.55 -5.01 -10.23
C SER A 36 -12.63 -6.24 -10.29
N TYR A 37 -11.50 -6.21 -9.59
CA TYR A 37 -10.53 -7.30 -9.51
C TYR A 37 -10.99 -8.47 -8.62
N LEU A 38 -12.00 -8.30 -7.78
CA LEU A 38 -12.50 -9.39 -6.91
C LEU A 38 -13.04 -10.59 -7.70
N GLY A 39 -13.37 -10.39 -8.99
CA GLY A 39 -13.78 -11.47 -9.88
C GLY A 39 -12.63 -12.30 -10.49
N LEU A 40 -11.36 -11.94 -10.22
CA LEU A 40 -10.18 -12.62 -10.77
C LEU A 40 -9.96 -13.99 -10.11
N ASP A 41 -10.16 -14.06 -8.80
CA ASP A 41 -10.02 -15.30 -8.03
C ASP A 41 -11.37 -15.99 -7.87
N GLN A 42 -11.56 -17.07 -8.63
CA GLN A 42 -12.79 -17.87 -8.60
C GLN A 42 -13.07 -18.52 -7.23
N ASN A 43 -12.04 -18.70 -6.40
CA ASN A 43 -12.16 -19.31 -5.08
C ASN A 43 -12.32 -18.28 -3.96
N LEU A 44 -12.20 -16.98 -4.25
CA LEU A 44 -12.21 -15.92 -3.23
C LEU A 44 -13.41 -16.01 -2.29
N ASN A 45 -14.62 -16.10 -2.84
CA ASN A 45 -15.83 -16.15 -2.03
C ASN A 45 -15.89 -17.40 -1.12
N VAL A 46 -15.34 -18.54 -1.56
CA VAL A 46 -15.29 -19.76 -0.76
C VAL A 46 -14.24 -19.63 0.35
N ASN A 47 -13.07 -19.09 0.02
CA ASN A 47 -11.97 -18.93 0.96
C ASN A 47 -12.28 -17.88 2.03
N LEU A 48 -12.91 -16.76 1.66
CA LEU A 48 -13.38 -15.74 2.62
C LEU A 48 -14.30 -16.32 3.70
N ALA A 49 -15.24 -17.19 3.32
CA ALA A 49 -16.17 -17.80 4.26
C ALA A 49 -15.48 -18.70 5.31
N GLY A 50 -14.27 -19.19 5.02
CA GLY A 50 -13.44 -19.99 5.93
C GLY A 50 -12.26 -19.22 6.55
N PHE A 51 -12.04 -17.97 6.17
CA PHE A 51 -10.84 -17.21 6.55
C PHE A 51 -10.88 -16.67 7.98
N SER A 52 -12.08 -16.44 8.52
CA SER A 52 -12.25 -15.96 9.90
C SER A 52 -13.42 -16.67 10.59
N GLU A 53 -13.50 -16.57 11.92
CA GLU A 53 -14.66 -17.10 12.68
C GLU A 53 -15.98 -16.46 12.22
N HIS A 54 -15.92 -15.21 11.76
CA HIS A 54 -17.01 -14.56 11.06
C HIS A 54 -16.97 -14.98 9.58
N LYS A 55 -18.11 -15.42 9.06
CA LYS A 55 -18.22 -15.80 7.65
C LYS A 55 -18.13 -14.56 6.78
N LEU A 56 -16.92 -14.25 6.31
CA LEU A 56 -16.67 -13.12 5.42
C LEU A 56 -17.21 -13.39 4.02
N SER A 57 -17.55 -12.32 3.32
CA SER A 57 -18.09 -12.29 1.98
C SER A 57 -17.35 -11.25 1.13
N LEU A 58 -17.64 -11.21 -0.17
CA LEU A 58 -17.07 -10.19 -1.06
C LEU A 58 -17.38 -8.76 -0.62
N ALA A 59 -18.49 -8.54 0.09
CA ALA A 59 -18.87 -7.21 0.58
C ALA A 59 -17.96 -6.72 1.71
N ASP A 60 -17.31 -7.65 2.42
CA ASP A 60 -16.42 -7.33 3.54
C ASP A 60 -15.01 -6.97 3.07
N VAL A 61 -14.65 -7.32 1.82
CA VAL A 61 -13.26 -7.27 1.36
C VAL A 61 -12.65 -5.87 1.48
N ALA A 62 -13.38 -4.87 0.98
CA ALA A 62 -12.89 -3.50 0.95
C ALA A 62 -12.71 -2.87 2.34
N ASP A 63 -13.40 -3.37 3.36
CA ASP A 63 -13.38 -2.82 4.72
C ASP A 63 -12.66 -3.72 5.72
N PHE A 64 -12.20 -4.90 5.31
CA PHE A 64 -11.60 -5.86 6.22
C PHE A 64 -10.21 -5.40 6.67
N HIS A 65 -10.10 -5.17 7.97
CA HIS A 65 -8.86 -4.92 8.68
C HIS A 65 -9.01 -5.34 10.15
N GLU A 66 -7.99 -6.00 10.70
CA GLU A 66 -8.02 -6.54 12.05
C GLU A 66 -6.62 -6.48 12.68
N ALA A 67 -6.53 -6.03 13.93
CA ALA A 67 -5.32 -6.20 14.72
C ALA A 67 -5.32 -7.62 15.32
N LYS A 68 -4.26 -8.38 15.07
CA LYS A 68 -4.02 -9.72 15.61
C LYS A 68 -2.94 -9.65 16.69
N ASP A 69 -2.73 -10.76 17.40
CA ASP A 69 -1.59 -10.85 18.31
C ASP A 69 -0.28 -10.89 17.50
N GLY A 70 0.52 -9.83 17.65
CA GLY A 70 1.84 -9.67 17.01
C GLY A 70 1.87 -9.09 15.60
N TYR A 71 0.73 -8.88 14.94
CA TYR A 71 0.67 -8.25 13.61
C TYR A 71 -0.72 -7.66 13.32
N ASN A 72 -0.80 -6.82 12.30
CA ASN A 72 -2.04 -6.30 11.74
C ASN A 72 -2.32 -7.00 10.41
N LEU A 73 -3.60 -7.26 10.13
CA LEU A 73 -4.04 -7.91 8.91
C LEU A 73 -5.08 -7.06 8.20
N CYS A 74 -4.95 -6.91 6.90
CA CYS A 74 -5.98 -6.31 6.06
C CYS A 74 -6.06 -7.05 4.72
N PHE A 75 -7.18 -6.90 4.02
CA PHE A 75 -7.26 -7.39 2.65
C PHE A 75 -6.74 -6.34 1.66
N GLU A 76 -7.16 -5.09 1.82
CA GLU A 76 -6.67 -3.97 1.01
C GLU A 76 -5.55 -3.23 1.74
N ASP A 77 -4.39 -3.08 1.09
CA ASP A 77 -3.19 -2.40 1.59
C ASP A 77 -3.42 -0.99 2.08
N THR A 78 -4.47 -0.33 1.57
CA THR A 78 -4.86 1.01 2.02
C THR A 78 -5.03 1.08 3.54
N TRP A 79 -5.48 -0.01 4.18
CA TRP A 79 -5.67 -0.06 5.63
C TRP A 79 -4.37 -0.12 6.43
N SER A 80 -3.22 -0.41 5.81
CA SER A 80 -1.90 -0.32 6.45
C SER A 80 -1.64 1.08 7.02
N LEU A 81 -2.08 2.13 6.31
CA LEU A 81 -2.00 3.50 6.81
C LEU A 81 -2.73 3.68 8.15
N LEU A 82 -3.90 3.07 8.33
CA LEU A 82 -4.67 3.19 9.57
C LEU A 82 -3.89 2.61 10.76
N PHE A 83 -3.28 1.43 10.59
CA PHE A 83 -2.49 0.78 11.64
C PHE A 83 -1.27 1.62 12.02
N TRP A 84 -0.54 2.13 11.03
CA TRP A 84 0.62 2.99 11.27
C TRP A 84 0.26 4.28 11.99
N LEU A 85 -0.84 4.93 11.59
CA LEU A 85 -1.31 6.13 12.27
C LEU A 85 -1.78 5.84 13.70
N ARG A 86 -2.40 4.67 13.96
CA ARG A 86 -2.72 4.22 15.33
C ARG A 86 -1.46 4.07 16.19
N TYR A 87 -0.40 3.47 15.64
CA TYR A 87 0.89 3.39 16.32
C TYR A 87 1.46 4.78 16.63
N LEU A 88 1.46 5.69 15.66
CA LEU A 88 1.98 7.05 15.81
C LEU A 88 1.17 7.88 16.81
N LYS A 89 -0.15 7.73 16.85
CA LYS A 89 -1.02 8.36 17.86
C LYS A 89 -0.69 7.87 19.28
N ALA A 90 -0.39 6.57 19.43
CA ALA A 90 0.06 6.02 20.70
C ALA A 90 1.49 6.45 21.07
N ASN A 91 2.29 6.89 20.09
CA ASN A 91 3.70 7.26 20.25
C ASN A 91 3.99 8.64 19.64
N PRO A 92 3.41 9.74 20.18
CA PRO A 92 3.42 11.06 19.53
C PRO A 92 4.81 11.70 19.35
N GLY A 93 5.83 11.19 20.05
CA GLY A 93 7.23 11.60 19.90
C GLY A 93 7.91 11.02 18.65
N VAL A 94 7.33 10.00 18.03
CA VAL A 94 7.85 9.40 16.80
C VAL A 94 7.46 10.28 15.62
N LYS A 95 8.46 10.96 15.04
CA LYS A 95 8.31 11.80 13.84
C LYS A 95 9.16 11.31 12.66
N LYS A 96 9.98 10.28 12.89
CA LYS A 96 10.84 9.66 11.89
C LYS A 96 10.67 8.15 11.98
N ILE A 97 10.55 7.50 10.84
CA ILE A 97 10.38 6.04 10.77
C ILE A 97 11.18 5.45 9.60
N ASN A 98 11.38 4.15 9.68
CA ASN A 98 11.72 3.30 8.55
C ASN A 98 10.51 2.45 8.15
N ILE A 99 10.39 2.12 6.88
CA ILE A 99 9.41 1.15 6.36
C ILE A 99 10.20 0.09 5.59
N ILE A 100 10.14 -1.16 6.03
CA ILE A 100 10.55 -2.30 5.21
C ILE A 100 9.31 -2.71 4.41
N HIS A 101 9.34 -2.51 3.09
CA HIS A 101 8.20 -2.72 2.19
C HIS A 101 8.47 -3.95 1.32
N LEU A 102 7.76 -5.04 1.57
CA LEU A 102 7.78 -6.24 0.73
C LEU A 102 6.55 -6.17 -0.17
N ASP A 103 6.74 -5.78 -1.42
CA ASP A 103 5.66 -5.50 -2.36
C ASP A 103 6.23 -5.54 -3.79
N ASP A 104 5.38 -5.75 -4.80
CA ASP A 104 5.75 -5.54 -6.20
C ASP A 104 5.44 -4.11 -6.70
N HIS A 105 4.74 -3.31 -5.90
CA HIS A 105 4.25 -1.97 -6.19
C HIS A 105 4.88 -0.90 -5.29
N THR A 106 4.81 0.35 -5.75
CA THR A 106 5.51 1.46 -5.07
C THR A 106 4.65 2.18 -4.04
N ASP A 107 3.32 2.20 -4.26
CA ASP A 107 2.29 2.78 -3.38
C ASP A 107 2.47 4.27 -3.00
N LEU A 108 3.15 4.99 -3.89
CA LEU A 108 3.41 6.43 -3.84
C LEU A 108 2.59 7.24 -4.84
N MET A 109 1.51 6.69 -5.40
CA MET A 109 0.63 7.44 -6.29
C MET A 109 0.03 8.65 -5.56
N PRO A 110 -0.27 9.76 -6.27
CA PRO A 110 -0.92 10.90 -5.66
C PRO A 110 -2.34 10.51 -5.17
N PRO A 111 -2.69 10.71 -3.89
CA PRO A 111 -4.04 10.50 -3.40
C PRO A 111 -4.98 11.64 -3.86
N LEU A 112 -6.30 11.51 -3.63
CA LEU A 112 -7.28 12.59 -3.86
C LEU A 112 -7.30 13.59 -2.69
N LEU A 113 -6.11 14.00 -2.25
CA LEU A 113 -5.92 14.96 -1.16
C LEU A 113 -5.12 16.15 -1.68
N TYR A 114 -5.40 17.34 -1.13
CA TYR A 114 -4.60 18.54 -1.34
C TYR A 114 -4.23 19.16 0.01
N LYS A 115 -3.28 20.10 -0.01
CA LYS A 115 -2.81 20.80 1.20
C LYS A 115 -3.01 22.30 1.03
N GLU A 116 -3.65 22.94 2.00
CA GLU A 116 -3.83 24.38 2.04
C GLU A 116 -3.54 24.90 3.45
N GLN A 117 -2.74 25.97 3.56
CA GLN A 117 -2.37 26.60 4.83
C GLN A 117 -1.82 25.65 5.91
N GLY A 118 -1.23 24.52 5.50
CA GLY A 118 -0.67 23.52 6.40
C GLY A 118 -1.63 22.40 6.79
N GLU A 119 -2.90 22.49 6.40
CA GLU A 119 -3.94 21.48 6.63
C GLU A 119 -4.20 20.66 5.37
N TYR A 120 -4.77 19.48 5.55
CA TYR A 120 -5.05 18.53 4.46
C TYR A 120 -6.55 18.42 4.23
N PHE A 121 -6.93 18.29 2.97
CA PHE A 121 -8.33 18.27 2.57
C PHE A 121 -8.55 17.29 1.43
N GLN A 122 -9.72 16.67 1.41
CA GLN A 122 -10.17 15.86 0.29
C GLN A 122 -10.56 16.74 -0.89
N VAL A 123 -10.12 16.34 -2.07
CA VAL A 123 -10.28 17.13 -3.30
C VAL A 123 -11.74 17.29 -3.72
N THR A 124 -12.58 16.27 -3.47
CA THR A 124 -13.96 16.20 -3.98
C THR A 124 -14.95 17.11 -3.27
N ASP A 125 -14.79 17.32 -1.96
CA ASP A 125 -15.80 17.99 -1.12
C ASP A 125 -15.20 18.85 0.02
N ASP A 126 -13.88 19.05 0.03
CA ASP A 126 -13.17 19.88 1.01
C ASP A 126 -13.29 19.41 2.46
N LYS A 127 -13.59 18.12 2.64
CA LYS A 127 -13.56 17.51 3.96
C LYS A 127 -12.13 17.50 4.50
N ASN A 128 -11.96 18.05 5.71
CA ASN A 128 -10.67 18.12 6.39
C ASN A 128 -10.17 16.73 6.78
N VAL A 129 -8.91 16.45 6.46
CA VAL A 129 -8.21 15.19 6.77
C VAL A 129 -7.29 15.42 7.96
N ASN A 130 -7.50 14.67 9.03
CA ASN A 130 -6.70 14.75 10.25
C ASN A 130 -5.93 13.46 10.51
N PHE A 131 -4.64 13.45 10.17
CA PHE A 131 -3.76 12.29 10.39
C PHE A 131 -3.44 12.04 11.87
N ASP A 132 -3.61 13.02 12.76
CA ASP A 132 -3.52 12.81 14.22
C ASP A 132 -4.75 12.07 14.78
N ASP A 133 -5.82 11.91 13.98
CA ASP A 133 -6.97 11.08 14.31
C ASP A 133 -7.14 9.91 13.32
N PRO A 134 -6.48 8.76 13.56
CA PRO A 134 -6.48 7.60 12.68
C PRO A 134 -7.89 7.11 12.31
N GLU A 135 -8.83 7.12 13.25
CA GLU A 135 -10.19 6.65 12.97
C GLU A 135 -10.92 7.53 11.94
N SER A 136 -10.56 8.82 11.85
CA SER A 136 -11.09 9.72 10.81
C SER A 136 -10.60 9.31 9.41
N ILE A 137 -9.42 8.69 9.31
CA ILE A 137 -8.81 8.26 8.04
C ILE A 137 -9.59 7.12 7.38
N ALA A 138 -10.25 6.27 8.17
CA ALA A 138 -11.10 5.19 7.67
C ALA A 138 -12.19 5.68 6.71
N GLY A 139 -12.72 6.89 6.94
CA GLY A 139 -13.69 7.50 6.02
C GLY A 139 -13.09 7.77 4.63
N PHE A 140 -11.89 8.36 4.58
CA PHE A 140 -11.20 8.69 3.33
C PHE A 140 -10.73 7.44 2.57
N ILE A 141 -10.44 6.35 3.27
CA ILE A 141 -10.15 5.04 2.69
C ILE A 141 -11.41 4.46 2.03
N ARG A 142 -12.54 4.39 2.78
CA ARG A 142 -13.81 3.87 2.26
C ARG A 142 -14.35 4.67 1.08
N GLU A 143 -14.15 5.98 1.11
CA GLU A 143 -14.51 6.87 0.01
C GLU A 143 -13.53 6.72 -1.18
N GLY A 144 -12.34 6.14 -1.00
CA GLY A 144 -11.36 5.92 -2.06
C GLY A 144 -10.48 7.13 -2.35
N SER A 145 -10.49 8.13 -1.46
CA SER A 145 -9.62 9.31 -1.56
C SER A 145 -8.17 9.00 -1.21
N ILE A 146 -8.00 8.03 -0.32
CA ILE A 146 -6.75 7.29 -0.12
C ILE A 146 -7.05 5.88 -0.61
N ASN A 147 -6.22 5.35 -1.49
CA ASN A 147 -6.42 4.06 -2.13
C ASN A 147 -5.13 3.23 -2.11
N LEU A 148 -5.23 1.97 -2.58
CA LEU A 148 -4.16 0.98 -2.49
C LEU A 148 -2.85 1.46 -3.12
N GLY A 149 -2.90 2.30 -4.16
CA GLY A 149 -1.70 2.81 -4.81
C GLY A 149 -1.10 4.05 -4.16
N SER A 150 -1.72 4.62 -3.13
CA SER A 150 -1.39 5.97 -2.63
C SER A 150 -1.22 6.07 -1.11
N PHE A 151 -1.48 5.01 -0.34
CA PHE A 151 -1.59 5.10 1.12
C PHE A 151 -0.28 5.47 1.84
N ILE A 152 0.89 5.24 1.24
CA ILE A 152 2.18 5.65 1.81
C ILE A 152 2.42 7.16 1.63
N ALA A 153 1.94 7.76 0.54
CA ALA A 153 2.20 9.18 0.24
C ALA A 153 1.70 10.14 1.35
N PRO A 154 0.46 10.04 1.88
CA PRO A 154 -0.01 10.83 3.01
C PRO A 154 0.88 10.72 4.26
N LEU A 155 1.40 9.53 4.55
CA LEU A 155 2.26 9.30 5.71
C LEU A 155 3.58 10.09 5.60
N ILE A 156 4.17 10.16 4.39
CA ILE A 156 5.39 10.93 4.14
C ILE A 156 5.16 12.42 4.35
N PHE A 157 4.00 12.94 3.95
CA PHE A 157 3.61 14.33 4.22
C PHE A 157 3.40 14.61 5.71
N PHE A 158 2.88 13.63 6.44
CA PHE A 158 2.56 13.76 7.87
C PHE A 158 3.79 13.72 8.79
N LEU A 159 4.82 12.93 8.45
CA LEU A 159 6.01 12.75 9.28
C LEU A 159 7.16 13.71 8.90
N ASP A 160 8.15 13.87 9.77
CA ASP A 160 9.36 14.65 9.45
C ASP A 160 10.26 13.89 8.48
N SER A 161 10.36 12.56 8.65
CA SER A 161 11.17 11.69 7.81
C SER A 161 10.61 10.29 7.70
N VAL A 162 10.64 9.71 6.49
CA VAL A 162 10.30 8.32 6.20
C VAL A 162 11.37 7.75 5.29
N ASN A 163 12.05 6.70 5.73
CA ASN A 163 12.96 5.93 4.87
C ASN A 163 12.25 4.64 4.44
N ILE A 164 12.15 4.40 3.14
CA ILE A 164 11.48 3.21 2.60
C ILE A 164 12.55 2.28 2.05
N PHE A 165 12.58 1.06 2.55
CA PHE A 165 13.42 -0.06 2.13
C PHE A 165 12.54 -1.07 1.42
N HIS A 166 12.44 -0.90 0.11
CA HIS A 166 11.52 -1.66 -0.72
C HIS A 166 12.23 -2.85 -1.36
N LEU A 167 11.89 -4.05 -0.89
CA LEU A 167 12.31 -5.31 -1.46
C LEU A 167 11.35 -5.73 -2.57
N ARG A 168 11.87 -5.92 -3.78
CA ARG A 168 11.13 -6.41 -4.95
C ARG A 168 11.75 -7.67 -5.52
N LYS A 169 10.94 -8.54 -6.10
CA LYS A 169 11.45 -9.71 -6.84
C LYS A 169 12.23 -9.30 -8.08
N GLU A 170 11.65 -8.44 -8.90
CA GLU A 170 12.27 -7.96 -10.14
C GLU A 170 12.86 -6.57 -9.97
N LEU A 171 14.14 -6.43 -10.32
CA LEU A 171 14.79 -5.14 -10.39
C LEU A 171 14.30 -4.34 -11.60
N SER A 172 14.19 -3.03 -11.40
CA SER A 172 14.04 -2.12 -12.53
C SER A 172 15.26 -2.23 -13.48
N PRO A 173 15.15 -1.80 -14.75
CA PRO A 173 16.29 -1.79 -15.68
C PRO A 173 17.52 -1.03 -15.16
N ASN A 174 17.31 -0.08 -14.24
CA ASN A 174 18.36 0.71 -13.61
C ASN A 174 18.99 0.01 -12.39
N GLY A 175 18.57 -1.23 -12.09
CA GLY A 175 19.00 -2.00 -10.94
C GLY A 175 18.48 -1.46 -9.62
N THR A 176 19.29 -1.67 -8.58
CA THR A 176 19.10 -1.14 -7.22
C THR A 176 19.26 0.37 -7.22
N THR A 177 18.32 1.09 -6.60
CA THR A 177 18.27 2.56 -6.63
C THR A 177 17.95 3.11 -5.25
N LYS A 178 18.71 4.13 -4.80
CA LYS A 178 18.42 4.91 -3.60
C LYS A 178 18.23 6.37 -3.98
N GLN A 179 17.02 6.88 -3.77
CA GLN A 179 16.59 8.19 -4.25
C GLN A 179 15.92 8.97 -3.11
N ASN A 180 15.94 10.30 -3.17
CA ASN A 180 15.30 11.13 -2.16
C ASN A 180 13.79 11.22 -2.39
N LEU A 181 13.03 11.26 -1.29
CA LEU A 181 11.60 11.52 -1.27
C LEU A 181 11.35 13.01 -1.04
N VAL A 182 10.68 13.69 -1.95
CA VAL A 182 10.41 15.14 -1.85
C VAL A 182 8.91 15.39 -2.00
N GLU A 183 8.34 16.21 -1.11
CA GLU A 183 6.96 16.69 -1.26
C GLU A 183 6.80 17.40 -2.60
N SER A 184 5.82 16.98 -3.39
CA SER A 184 5.47 17.57 -4.67
C SER A 184 3.95 17.75 -4.78
N TYR A 185 3.53 18.41 -5.85
CA TYR A 185 2.14 18.73 -6.09
C TYR A 185 1.83 18.49 -7.55
N ILE A 186 0.66 17.94 -7.85
CA ILE A 186 0.25 17.59 -9.21
C ILE A 186 -1.16 18.08 -9.51
N ASN A 187 -1.30 18.73 -10.66
CA ASN A 187 -2.58 19.01 -11.29
C ASN A 187 -2.64 18.25 -12.61
N ASP A 188 -2.98 16.98 -12.51
CA ASP A 188 -3.08 16.06 -13.63
C ASP A 188 -4.49 15.98 -14.21
N PHE A 189 -5.52 16.39 -13.46
CA PHE A 189 -6.90 16.39 -13.94
C PHE A 189 -7.37 17.81 -14.28
N PRO A 190 -7.60 18.15 -15.56
CA PRO A 190 -7.93 19.52 -16.00
C PRO A 190 -9.19 20.13 -15.38
N TYR A 191 -10.04 19.32 -14.75
CA TYR A 191 -11.27 19.78 -14.10
C TYR A 191 -11.14 19.93 -12.58
N LEU A 192 -9.96 19.64 -12.02
CA LEU A 192 -9.62 19.95 -10.64
C LEU A 192 -8.86 21.28 -10.59
N ASP A 193 -9.43 22.26 -9.90
CA ASP A 193 -8.77 23.53 -9.60
C ASP A 193 -7.97 23.44 -8.29
N LYS A 194 -7.33 22.28 -8.05
CA LYS A 194 -6.59 21.96 -6.81
C LYS A 194 -5.38 21.11 -7.15
N ASP A 195 -4.24 21.51 -6.61
CA ASP A 195 -3.01 20.74 -6.72
C ASP A 195 -3.01 19.63 -5.67
N ARG A 196 -3.06 18.37 -6.13
CA ARG A 196 -3.05 17.20 -5.24
C ARG A 196 -1.66 17.01 -4.66
N ILE A 197 -1.58 16.56 -3.42
CA ILE A 197 -0.31 16.15 -2.82
C ILE A 197 0.27 14.99 -3.62
N SER A 198 1.58 14.97 -3.80
CA SER A 198 2.32 13.94 -4.52
C SER A 198 3.72 13.80 -3.94
N ILE A 199 4.38 12.68 -4.20
CA ILE A 199 5.77 12.45 -3.79
C ILE A 199 6.64 12.32 -5.03
N SER A 200 7.65 13.19 -5.14
CA SER A 200 8.67 13.10 -6.15
C SER A 200 9.84 12.25 -5.65
N VAL A 201 10.16 11.18 -6.38
CA VAL A 201 11.34 10.34 -6.14
C VAL A 201 12.48 10.80 -7.04
N THR A 202 13.57 11.32 -6.47
CA THR A 202 14.63 12.01 -7.25
C THR A 202 16.05 11.72 -6.78
N ASP A 203 16.99 11.65 -7.71
CA ASP A 203 18.44 11.52 -7.42
C ASP A 203 19.08 12.84 -6.97
N LYS A 204 18.35 13.96 -7.03
CA LYS A 204 18.85 15.26 -6.61
C LYS A 204 18.93 15.29 -5.09
N ASN A 205 20.10 15.69 -4.57
CA ASN A 205 20.25 16.01 -3.15
C ASN A 205 19.47 17.27 -2.83
N ASP A 206 18.23 17.09 -2.38
CA ASP A 206 17.35 18.17 -1.95
C ASP A 206 17.42 18.35 -0.43
N LYS A 207 17.53 19.60 0.02
CA LYS A 207 17.49 19.92 1.45
C LYS A 207 16.10 19.71 2.05
N SER A 208 15.05 19.71 1.23
CA SER A 208 13.67 19.44 1.65
C SER A 208 13.28 17.96 1.56
N ALA A 209 14.25 17.05 1.39
CA ALA A 209 13.98 15.62 1.36
C ALA A 209 13.35 15.15 2.68
N LYS A 210 12.26 14.39 2.58
CA LYS A 210 11.53 13.75 3.69
C LYS A 210 12.10 12.37 4.02
N GLY A 211 13.32 12.08 3.62
CA GLY A 211 13.94 10.75 3.68
C GLY A 211 14.25 10.20 2.29
N PHE A 212 14.37 8.88 2.18
CA PHE A 212 14.75 8.23 0.94
C PHE A 212 13.90 7.00 0.62
N TYR A 213 13.91 6.63 -0.64
CA TYR A 213 13.33 5.42 -1.19
C TYR A 213 14.46 4.56 -1.74
N TYR A 214 14.77 3.49 -1.02
CA TYR A 214 15.78 2.52 -1.38
C TYR A 214 15.09 1.25 -1.89
N ARG A 215 15.19 1.00 -3.19
CA ARG A 215 14.62 -0.16 -3.86
C ARG A 215 15.71 -1.11 -4.30
N GLY A 216 15.54 -2.39 -3.99
CA GLY A 216 16.46 -3.46 -4.39
C GLY A 216 15.78 -4.83 -4.31
N ASN A 217 16.54 -5.88 -4.60
CA ASN A 217 16.09 -7.28 -4.54
C ASN A 217 16.93 -8.14 -3.56
N ASP A 218 17.76 -7.49 -2.75
CA ASP A 218 18.58 -8.13 -1.72
C ASP A 218 18.23 -7.54 -0.35
N MET A 219 17.52 -8.34 0.46
CA MET A 219 17.04 -7.91 1.78
C MET A 219 18.20 -7.44 2.65
N LYS A 220 19.31 -8.18 2.64
CA LYS A 220 20.49 -7.90 3.46
C LYS A 220 21.09 -6.52 3.19
N SER A 221 21.27 -6.17 1.92
CA SER A 221 21.78 -4.84 1.53
C SER A 221 20.81 -3.72 1.90
N LEU A 222 19.50 -3.94 1.75
CA LEU A 222 18.50 -2.94 2.12
C LEU A 222 18.50 -2.67 3.63
N ILE A 223 18.34 -3.71 4.44
CA ILE A 223 18.22 -3.54 5.90
C ILE A 223 19.53 -3.12 6.56
N GLY A 224 20.68 -3.37 5.92
CA GLY A 224 21.98 -2.89 6.40
C GLY A 224 22.11 -1.37 6.48
N GLU A 225 21.20 -0.63 5.85
CA GLU A 225 21.12 0.83 5.89
C GLU A 225 20.02 1.38 6.80
N ILE A 226 19.28 0.50 7.51
CA ILE A 226 18.30 0.92 8.52
C ILE A 226 19.02 1.65 9.66
N ASN A 227 18.50 2.81 10.02
CA ASN A 227 18.97 3.60 11.14
C ASN A 227 18.21 3.22 12.42
N GLY A 228 18.51 3.86 13.56
CA GLY A 228 17.87 3.58 14.85
C GLY A 228 16.42 4.06 15.01
N ASP A 229 15.76 4.56 13.97
CA ASP A 229 14.36 5.01 14.04
C ASP A 229 13.39 3.79 14.07
N PRO A 230 12.19 3.93 14.68
CA PRO A 230 11.19 2.87 14.68
C PRO A 230 10.89 2.35 13.26
N THR A 231 10.82 1.04 13.10
CA THR A 231 10.67 0.38 11.80
C THR A 231 9.29 -0.27 11.69
N PHE A 232 8.55 0.05 10.64
CA PHE A 232 7.34 -0.67 10.26
C PHE A 232 7.70 -1.73 9.21
N LEU A 233 7.29 -2.97 9.46
CA LEU A 233 7.39 -4.05 8.48
C LEU A 233 6.05 -4.17 7.77
N HIS A 234 6.05 -3.87 6.47
CA HIS A 234 4.91 -4.02 5.58
C HIS A 234 5.12 -5.20 4.64
N ILE A 235 4.09 -6.03 4.52
CA ILE A 235 4.12 -7.23 3.68
C ILE A 235 2.84 -7.27 2.87
N ASP A 236 2.93 -6.92 1.60
CA ASP A 236 1.93 -7.32 0.62
C ASP A 236 2.23 -8.77 0.22
N LEU A 237 1.23 -9.65 0.29
CA LEU A 237 1.38 -11.04 -0.14
C LEU A 237 1.64 -11.19 -1.64
N ASP A 238 1.37 -10.17 -2.45
CA ASP A 238 1.69 -10.17 -3.86
C ASP A 238 3.20 -10.24 -4.14
N TYR A 239 4.04 -9.73 -3.23
CA TYR A 239 5.49 -9.90 -3.27
C TYR A 239 5.86 -11.38 -3.42
N PHE A 240 5.21 -12.25 -2.64
CA PHE A 240 5.47 -13.68 -2.70
C PHE A 240 4.84 -14.33 -3.93
N LEU A 241 3.59 -13.98 -4.23
CA LEU A 241 2.83 -14.59 -5.31
C LEU A 241 1.87 -13.58 -5.96
N ASN A 242 2.30 -12.98 -7.07
CA ASN A 242 1.49 -12.10 -7.89
C ASN A 242 0.95 -12.81 -9.14
N GLN A 243 -0.06 -13.68 -8.97
CA GLN A 243 -0.59 -14.49 -10.07
C GLN A 243 -1.48 -13.66 -11.02
N PHE A 244 -2.32 -12.80 -10.46
CA PHE A 244 -3.33 -12.09 -11.24
C PHE A 244 -2.82 -10.76 -11.79
N ASN A 245 -1.83 -10.12 -11.16
CA ASN A 245 -1.27 -8.83 -11.57
C ASN A 245 -2.35 -7.77 -11.86
N GLY A 246 -3.44 -7.77 -11.06
CA GLY A 246 -4.59 -6.89 -11.23
C GLY A 246 -5.37 -7.06 -12.53
N ASN A 247 -5.13 -8.11 -13.34
CA ASN A 247 -5.64 -8.22 -14.72
C ASN A 247 -6.22 -9.60 -15.06
N PHE A 248 -7.42 -9.61 -15.68
CA PHE A 248 -8.15 -10.81 -16.13
C PHE A 248 -7.45 -11.64 -17.23
N ARG A 249 -6.31 -11.18 -17.75
CA ARG A 249 -5.68 -11.71 -18.98
C ARG A 249 -4.31 -12.35 -18.78
N ASN A 250 -3.90 -12.62 -17.54
CA ASN A 250 -2.64 -13.30 -17.29
C ASN A 250 -2.78 -14.81 -17.54
N ASP A 251 -2.77 -15.18 -18.83
CA ASP A 251 -2.68 -16.57 -19.31
C ASP A 251 -1.23 -17.10 -19.27
N ASN A 252 -0.29 -16.35 -18.68
CA ASN A 252 1.07 -16.79 -18.54
C ASN A 252 1.13 -17.93 -17.52
N SER A 253 1.17 -19.16 -18.04
CA SER A 253 1.59 -20.37 -17.35
C SER A 253 3.09 -20.34 -16.98
N ALA A 254 3.61 -19.18 -16.57
CA ALA A 254 5.01 -18.98 -16.25
C ALA A 254 5.25 -19.49 -14.82
N ASN A 255 6.00 -20.60 -14.72
CA ASN A 255 6.54 -21.23 -13.50
C ASN A 255 5.68 -21.04 -12.24
N MET A 256 4.77 -21.98 -11.99
CA MET A 256 4.11 -22.08 -10.69
C MET A 256 5.18 -22.24 -9.60
N ILE A 257 5.39 -21.18 -8.83
CA ILE A 257 6.21 -21.23 -7.63
C ILE A 257 5.65 -22.29 -6.70
N THR A 258 6.52 -23.17 -6.22
CA THR A 258 6.15 -24.25 -5.32
C THR A 258 6.04 -23.73 -3.88
N LYS A 259 5.28 -24.44 -3.04
CA LYS A 259 5.22 -24.13 -1.60
C LYS A 259 6.61 -24.19 -0.94
N ILE A 260 7.49 -25.07 -1.40
CA ILE A 260 8.86 -25.20 -0.88
C ILE A 260 9.67 -23.94 -1.20
N GLU A 261 9.61 -23.44 -2.43
CA GLU A 261 10.29 -22.19 -2.81
C GLU A 261 9.77 -21.00 -1.99
N LEU A 262 8.46 -20.92 -1.76
CA LEU A 262 7.87 -19.90 -0.88
C LEU A 262 8.36 -20.02 0.57
N GLU A 263 8.45 -21.23 1.13
CA GLU A 263 8.97 -21.46 2.49
C GLU A 263 10.45 -21.08 2.62
N GLU A 264 11.25 -21.39 1.61
CA GLU A 264 12.67 -21.02 1.55
C GLU A 264 12.84 -19.51 1.45
N GLU A 265 12.04 -18.85 0.62
CA GLU A 265 12.05 -17.39 0.48
C GLU A 265 11.65 -16.70 1.80
N ILE A 266 10.54 -17.12 2.42
CA ILE A 266 10.11 -16.61 3.74
C ILE A 266 11.20 -16.85 4.80
N SER A 267 11.81 -18.04 4.81
CA SER A 267 12.88 -18.36 5.76
C SER A 267 14.11 -17.46 5.56
N SER A 268 14.49 -17.21 4.31
CA SER A 268 15.62 -16.34 3.97
C SER A 268 15.35 -14.90 4.44
N ILE A 269 14.16 -14.37 4.14
CA ILE A 269 13.73 -13.04 4.57
C ILE A 269 13.74 -12.92 6.10
N CYS A 270 13.13 -13.87 6.82
CA CYS A 270 13.10 -13.84 8.28
C CYS A 270 14.52 -13.93 8.88
N ALA A 271 15.41 -14.72 8.30
CA ALA A 271 16.79 -14.81 8.76
C ALA A 271 17.50 -13.46 8.66
N GLU A 272 17.30 -12.71 7.57
CA GLU A 272 17.85 -11.36 7.42
C GLU A 272 17.18 -10.36 8.38
N LEU A 273 15.85 -10.39 8.53
CA LEU A 273 15.11 -9.52 9.46
C LEU A 273 15.55 -9.67 10.93
N SER A 274 16.16 -10.79 11.32
CA SER A 274 16.65 -11.03 12.68
C SER A 274 17.59 -9.93 13.17
N CYS A 275 18.38 -9.31 12.27
CA CYS A 275 19.33 -8.27 12.66
C CYS A 275 18.68 -6.93 13.02
N VAL A 276 17.43 -6.69 12.58
CA VAL A 276 16.65 -5.48 12.85
C VAL A 276 15.38 -5.74 13.65
N ARG A 277 15.17 -6.99 14.11
CA ARG A 277 13.95 -7.43 14.80
C ARG A 277 13.52 -6.55 15.96
N SER A 278 14.49 -6.04 16.75
CA SER A 278 14.24 -5.18 17.92
C SER A 278 13.77 -3.77 17.55
N GLN A 279 13.94 -3.36 16.29
CA GLN A 279 13.52 -2.06 15.76
C GLN A 279 12.16 -2.14 15.08
N ILE A 280 11.69 -3.35 14.74
CA ILE A 280 10.38 -3.57 14.13
C ILE A 280 9.32 -3.45 15.23
N VAL A 281 8.55 -2.36 15.16
CA VAL A 281 7.55 -1.99 16.17
C VAL A 281 6.11 -2.23 15.71
N ASP A 282 5.90 -2.38 14.40
CA ASP A 282 4.62 -2.69 13.78
C ASP A 282 4.87 -3.66 12.61
N VAL A 283 4.03 -4.69 12.51
CA VAL A 283 4.03 -5.63 11.38
C VAL A 283 2.64 -5.58 10.79
N THR A 284 2.52 -5.20 9.53
CA THR A 284 1.25 -5.18 8.81
C THR A 284 1.34 -6.06 7.58
N ILE A 285 0.38 -6.97 7.44
CA ILE A 285 0.26 -7.88 6.32
C ILE A 285 -1.02 -7.55 5.56
N ALA A 286 -0.91 -7.39 4.26
CA ALA A 286 -2.03 -7.17 3.37
C ALA A 286 -2.11 -8.30 2.36
N THR A 287 -3.33 -8.81 2.10
CA THR A 287 -3.49 -10.02 1.28
C THR A 287 -3.63 -9.76 -0.21
N SER A 288 -3.79 -8.50 -0.62
CA SER A 288 -3.97 -8.03 -2.00
C SER A 288 -4.87 -8.92 -2.88
N PRO A 289 -6.19 -8.98 -2.59
CA PRO A 289 -7.16 -9.59 -3.47
C PRO A 289 -7.04 -9.02 -4.89
N GLY A 290 -7.06 -9.90 -5.89
CA GLY A 290 -6.84 -9.48 -7.27
C GLY A 290 -5.38 -9.42 -7.71
N PHE A 291 -4.43 -9.69 -6.81
CA PHE A 291 -3.02 -9.95 -7.10
C PHE A 291 -2.61 -11.33 -6.57
N CYS A 292 -2.71 -11.54 -5.25
CA CYS A 292 -2.39 -12.79 -4.58
C CYS A 292 -3.62 -13.72 -4.47
N PRO A 293 -3.54 -14.99 -4.92
CA PRO A 293 -4.63 -15.95 -4.78
C PRO A 293 -5.01 -16.25 -3.33
N SER A 294 -6.29 -16.17 -3.02
CA SER A 294 -6.83 -16.39 -1.68
C SER A 294 -6.59 -17.79 -1.12
N SER A 295 -6.34 -18.77 -1.99
CA SER A 295 -5.95 -20.12 -1.59
C SER A 295 -4.59 -20.22 -0.92
N HIS A 296 -3.76 -19.16 -0.98
CA HIS A 296 -2.42 -19.13 -0.40
C HIS A 296 -2.29 -18.21 0.83
N TRP A 297 -3.28 -17.35 1.10
CA TRP A 297 -3.17 -16.34 2.17
C TRP A 297 -2.85 -16.93 3.54
N GLU A 298 -3.64 -17.90 4.00
CA GLU A 298 -3.43 -18.52 5.32
C GLU A 298 -2.04 -19.15 5.44
N PHE A 299 -1.57 -19.82 4.38
CA PHE A 299 -0.26 -20.44 4.34
C PHE A 299 0.85 -19.39 4.42
N LEU A 300 0.81 -18.34 3.60
CA LEU A 300 1.83 -17.30 3.58
C LEU A 300 1.90 -16.55 4.92
N ILE A 301 0.75 -16.11 5.44
CA ILE A 301 0.65 -15.41 6.72
C ILE A 301 1.18 -16.28 7.86
N SER A 302 0.69 -17.52 7.97
CA SER A 302 1.06 -18.40 9.07
C SER A 302 2.54 -18.77 9.02
N ASN A 303 3.07 -19.08 7.83
CA ASN A 303 4.47 -19.48 7.68
C ASN A 303 5.43 -18.33 7.98
N PHE A 304 5.09 -17.12 7.51
CA PHE A 304 5.85 -15.91 7.81
C PHE A 304 5.85 -15.62 9.31
N MET A 305 4.67 -15.52 9.92
CA MET A 305 4.55 -15.16 11.34
C MET A 305 5.17 -16.23 12.26
N GLU A 306 5.07 -17.52 11.93
CA GLU A 306 5.72 -18.58 12.70
C GLU A 306 7.25 -18.42 12.73
N ARG A 307 7.86 -17.97 11.62
CA ARG A 307 9.31 -17.75 11.52
C ARG A 307 9.72 -16.42 12.12
N PHE A 308 8.97 -15.37 11.84
CA PHE A 308 9.19 -14.03 12.38
C PHE A 308 9.10 -13.99 13.92
N ASN A 309 8.26 -14.84 14.51
CA ASN A 309 8.16 -14.94 15.97
C ASN A 309 9.31 -15.74 16.63
N LYS A 310 10.15 -16.42 15.84
CA LYS A 310 11.30 -17.21 16.34
C LYS A 310 12.64 -16.45 16.27
N ILE A 311 12.67 -15.32 15.58
CA ILE A 311 13.85 -14.44 15.47
C ILE A 311 13.79 -13.33 16.52
#